data_AF-A0A9X0UBP6-F1
#
_entry.id   AF-A0A9X0UBP6-F1
#
_cell.length_a   1.000
_cell.length_b   1.000
_cell.length_c   1.000
_cell.angle_alpha   90.00
_cell.angle_beta   90.00
_cell.angle_gamma   90.00
#
_symmetry.space_group_name_H-M   'P 1'
#
loop_
_entity.id
_entity.type
_entity.pdbx_description
1 polymer ?
#
loop_
_entity_poly.entity_id
_entity_poly.type
_entity_poly.pdbx_seq_one_letter_code
_entity_poly.pdbx_strand_id
1 'polypeptide(L)'
;MKHLFLAACTVLPLMAGCSAENRRLVQNDEYGDWRGSSVRNRPSGASSGLVIFGVDKERQEREAAAAGGGSGLAVNAYLWRATLDTLAFMPLASADPFGGTIITDWYAPPASQNERFRAQAYVMGRQLRSDGVRVQVFRQVQERGQWVDAPVSAATNSEFEDKVLARARELRSQSAAR
;
A
#
# COMPACT_ATOMS: atom_id res chain seq x y z
N MET A 1 32.07 63.43 7.00
CA MET A 1 33.38 63.06 7.58
C MET A 1 33.27 61.57 7.94
N LYS A 2 33.40 60.62 7.00
CA LYS A 2 34.62 59.95 6.47
C LYS A 2 35.58 59.52 7.57
N HIS A 3 35.78 58.19 7.72
CA HIS A 3 36.98 57.38 8.04
C HIS A 3 36.44 55.95 8.34
N LEU A 4 36.37 54.98 7.43
CA LEU A 4 37.42 54.30 6.65
C LEU A 4 38.61 53.86 7.52
N PHE A 5 38.59 52.60 7.98
CA PHE A 5 39.81 51.84 8.28
C PHE A 5 39.68 50.42 7.72
N LEU A 6 40.74 50.04 7.01
CA LEU A 6 40.90 48.90 6.14
C LEU A 6 41.96 47.98 6.76
N ALA A 7 41.75 46.67 6.58
CA ALA A 7 42.76 45.60 6.54
C ALA A 7 43.59 45.26 7.80
N ALA A 8 43.48 44.01 8.22
CA ALA A 8 44.65 43.20 8.59
C ALA A 8 44.36 41.72 8.27
N CYS A 9 44.96 41.30 7.17
CA CYS A 9 45.10 39.92 6.72
C CYS A 9 46.08 39.21 7.67
N THR A 10 45.69 38.10 8.30
CA THR A 10 46.66 37.11 8.80
C THR A 10 46.18 35.71 8.45
N VAL A 11 47.18 34.91 8.09
CA VAL A 11 47.14 33.75 7.22
C VAL A 11 47.74 32.58 8.01
N LEU A 12 47.08 31.41 7.95
CA LEU A 12 47.54 30.04 8.27
C LEU A 12 47.78 29.65 9.76
N PRO A 13 47.70 28.34 10.16
CA PRO A 13 48.01 27.15 9.35
C PRO A 13 47.05 25.94 9.41
N LEU A 14 47.35 24.99 8.52
CA LEU A 14 46.80 23.66 8.33
C LEU A 14 46.59 22.84 9.62
N MET A 15 45.43 22.21 9.73
CA MET A 15 45.27 20.96 10.46
C MET A 15 45.09 19.82 9.47
N ALA A 16 46.09 18.95 9.41
CA ALA A 16 46.05 17.67 8.75
C ALA A 16 45.08 16.74 9.51
N GLY A 17 43.88 16.59 8.97
CA GLY A 17 42.94 15.55 9.40
C GLY A 17 43.21 14.26 8.64
N CYS A 18 44.12 13.43 9.14
CA CYS A 18 44.12 11.99 8.83
C CYS A 18 43.22 11.31 9.86
N SER A 19 41.91 11.28 9.60
CA SER A 19 41.02 10.30 10.23
C SER A 19 40.62 9.30 9.17
N ALA A 20 41.28 8.16 9.18
CA ALA A 20 40.90 6.97 8.44
C ALA A 20 39.58 6.45 9.03
N GLU A 21 38.47 7.02 8.58
CA GLU A 21 37.15 6.51 8.91
C GLU A 21 36.83 5.34 7.99
N ASN A 22 36.79 4.17 8.63
CA ASN A 22 36.60 2.85 8.11
C ASN A 22 35.23 2.71 7.44
N ARG A 23 35.11 3.17 6.19
CA ARG A 23 33.92 2.94 5.36
C ARG A 23 33.95 1.50 4.87
N ARG A 24 33.47 0.57 5.72
CA ARG A 24 33.14 -0.80 5.31
C ARG A 24 32.03 -0.68 4.27
N LEU A 25 32.39 -0.74 3.00
CA LEU A 25 31.42 -0.91 1.93
C LEU A 25 30.68 -2.21 2.21
N VAL A 26 29.36 -2.14 2.37
CA VAL A 26 28.52 -3.34 2.44
C VAL A 26 28.75 -4.09 1.14
N GLN A 27 29.43 -5.22 1.25
CA GLN A 27 29.74 -6.07 0.12
C GLN A 27 28.47 -6.85 -0.22
N ASN A 28 28.11 -6.91 -1.50
CA ASN A 28 26.91 -7.62 -2.00
C ASN A 28 27.00 -9.15 -1.81
N ASP A 29 28.01 -9.62 -1.10
CA ASP A 29 28.34 -11.02 -0.86
C ASP A 29 27.62 -11.54 0.41
N GLU A 30 26.95 -10.66 1.17
CA GLU A 30 26.27 -10.97 2.43
C GLU A 30 24.83 -11.52 2.25
N TYR A 31 24.35 -11.64 1.00
CA TYR A 31 23.09 -12.29 0.63
C TYR A 31 23.34 -13.31 -0.50
N GLY A 32 23.99 -14.42 -0.19
CA GLY A 32 24.33 -15.41 -1.23
C GLY A 32 24.92 -16.73 -0.77
N ASP A 33 24.61 -17.21 0.44
CA ASP A 33 24.84 -18.63 0.76
C ASP A 33 23.67 -19.48 0.22
N TRP A 34 23.85 -19.98 -1.00
CA TRP A 34 23.10 -21.14 -1.52
C TRP A 34 24.03 -22.35 -1.68
N ARG A 35 25.08 -22.46 -0.87
CA ARG A 35 26.11 -23.48 -1.02
C ARG A 35 26.27 -24.30 0.25
N GLY A 36 25.18 -24.95 0.67
CA GLY A 36 25.19 -25.64 1.95
C GLY A 36 24.09 -26.66 2.25
N SER A 37 23.51 -27.36 1.28
CA SER A 37 22.95 -28.68 1.60
C SER A 37 23.37 -29.73 0.57
N SER A 38 24.44 -30.43 0.91
CA SER A 38 24.72 -31.72 0.32
C SER A 38 23.62 -32.69 0.77
N VAL A 39 22.59 -32.89 -0.03
CA VAL A 39 21.74 -34.08 0.10
C VAL A 39 22.51 -35.27 -0.46
N ARG A 40 23.48 -35.72 0.35
CA ARG A 40 24.22 -36.95 0.15
C ARG A 40 23.43 -38.05 0.87
N ASN A 41 22.36 -38.51 0.24
CA ASN A 41 21.77 -39.85 0.35
C ASN A 41 20.42 -39.86 -0.35
N ARG A 42 20.37 -40.35 -1.58
CA ARG A 42 19.18 -41.02 -2.07
C ARG A 42 19.61 -42.38 -2.63
N PRO A 43 19.12 -43.50 -2.04
CA PRO A 43 19.48 -44.83 -2.48
C PRO A 43 18.95 -45.09 -3.89
N SER A 44 19.77 -45.81 -4.65
CA SER A 44 19.44 -46.44 -5.90
C SER A 44 18.16 -47.28 -5.78
N GLY A 45 17.19 -47.05 -6.67
CA GLY A 45 16.13 -48.00 -6.94
C GLY A 45 14.72 -47.42 -6.89
N ALA A 46 14.02 -47.56 -8.01
CA ALA A 46 12.56 -47.50 -8.16
C ALA A 46 11.88 -46.13 -7.94
N SER A 47 11.85 -45.32 -9.00
CA SER A 47 10.62 -44.84 -9.66
C SER A 47 11.00 -43.60 -10.48
N SER A 48 11.12 -43.80 -11.78
CA SER A 48 11.49 -42.77 -12.76
C SER A 48 10.42 -41.68 -12.84
N GLY A 49 10.56 -40.64 -12.02
CA GLY A 49 9.92 -39.34 -12.21
C GLY A 49 10.85 -38.44 -13.00
N LEU A 50 10.61 -38.35 -14.31
CA LEU A 50 11.35 -37.50 -15.24
C LEU A 50 11.13 -36.01 -14.90
N VAL A 51 12.14 -35.38 -14.30
CA VAL A 51 12.24 -33.92 -14.17
C VAL A 51 12.88 -33.38 -15.45
N ILE A 52 12.07 -32.93 -16.41
CA ILE A 52 12.57 -32.31 -17.67
C ILE A 52 11.97 -30.94 -17.99
N PHE A 53 10.98 -30.45 -17.22
CA PHE A 53 10.57 -29.04 -17.26
C PHE A 53 10.39 -28.54 -15.84
N GLY A 54 11.43 -27.89 -15.32
CA GLY A 54 11.45 -27.27 -13.99
C GLY A 54 10.55 -26.04 -13.92
N VAL A 55 9.25 -26.27 -13.83
CA VAL A 55 8.29 -25.31 -13.29
C VAL A 55 7.64 -26.02 -12.11
N ASP A 56 8.14 -25.73 -10.92
CA ASP A 56 7.48 -26.11 -9.68
C ASP A 56 6.09 -25.46 -9.74
N LYS A 57 5.07 -26.27 -10.04
CA LYS A 57 3.66 -25.86 -10.05
C LYS A 57 3.29 -25.13 -8.75
N GLU A 58 3.90 -25.53 -7.64
CA GLU A 58 3.78 -24.90 -6.33
C GLU A 58 4.38 -23.48 -6.26
N ARG A 59 5.50 -23.21 -6.96
CA ARG A 59 6.07 -21.85 -7.06
C ARG A 59 5.16 -20.98 -7.92
N GLN A 60 4.62 -21.49 -9.03
CA GLN A 60 3.66 -20.77 -9.87
C GLN A 60 2.36 -20.44 -9.14
N GLU A 61 1.84 -21.37 -8.33
CA GLU A 61 0.63 -21.16 -7.52
C GLU A 61 0.88 -20.15 -6.37
N ARG A 62 2.05 -20.21 -5.72
CA ARG A 62 2.45 -19.21 -4.71
C ARG A 62 2.72 -17.83 -5.33
N GLU A 63 3.32 -17.76 -6.51
CA GLU A 63 3.53 -16.52 -7.26
C GLU A 63 2.21 -15.96 -7.79
N ALA A 64 1.27 -16.80 -8.24
CA ALA A 64 -0.08 -16.38 -8.63
C ALA A 64 -0.90 -15.88 -7.43
N ALA A 65 -0.78 -16.53 -6.27
CA ALA A 65 -1.37 -16.08 -5.01
C ALA A 65 -0.72 -14.79 -4.48
N ALA A 66 0.61 -14.64 -4.64
CA ALA A 66 1.36 -13.45 -4.25
C ALA A 66 1.17 -12.26 -5.22
N ALA A 67 0.92 -12.54 -6.50
CA ALA A 67 0.68 -11.56 -7.57
C ALA A 67 -0.79 -11.12 -7.70
N GLY A 68 -1.69 -11.57 -6.82
CA GLY A 68 -3.10 -11.16 -6.87
C GLY A 68 -3.85 -11.72 -8.09
N GLY A 69 -3.42 -12.89 -8.60
CA GLY A 69 -4.08 -13.62 -9.67
C GLY A 69 -5.31 -14.38 -9.18
N GLY A 70 -6.27 -13.69 -8.60
CA GLY A 70 -7.56 -14.25 -8.18
C GLY A 70 -8.65 -13.91 -9.20
N SER A 71 -8.97 -14.89 -10.07
CA SER A 71 -10.28 -15.19 -10.65
C SER A 71 -11.32 -14.04 -10.79
N GLY A 72 -11.62 -13.68 -12.05
CA GLY A 72 -12.88 -13.01 -12.46
C GLY A 72 -13.03 -11.51 -12.17
N LEU A 73 -12.31 -10.96 -11.20
CA LEU A 73 -12.41 -9.53 -10.83
C LEU A 73 -11.39 -8.71 -11.62
N ALA A 74 -11.83 -7.59 -12.21
CA ALA A 74 -10.92 -6.67 -12.89
C ALA A 74 -10.00 -5.89 -11.92
N VAL A 75 -10.32 -5.94 -10.62
CA VAL A 75 -9.68 -5.18 -9.54
C VAL A 75 -9.04 -6.10 -8.50
N ASN A 76 -8.13 -5.58 -7.69
CA ASN A 76 -7.52 -6.36 -6.61
C ASN A 76 -8.56 -6.78 -5.54
N ALA A 77 -8.66 -8.08 -5.28
CA ALA A 77 -9.62 -8.63 -4.33
C ALA A 77 -9.44 -8.11 -2.88
N TYR A 78 -8.20 -7.86 -2.44
CA TYR A 78 -7.93 -7.33 -1.10
C TYR A 78 -8.37 -5.87 -0.97
N LEU A 79 -8.09 -5.04 -1.99
CA LEU A 79 -8.57 -3.66 -2.03
C LEU A 79 -10.10 -3.63 -2.02
N TRP A 80 -10.73 -4.43 -2.87
CA TRP A 80 -12.19 -4.51 -2.94
C TRP A 80 -12.81 -4.86 -1.59
N ARG A 81 -12.33 -5.94 -0.95
CA ARG A 81 -12.83 -6.36 0.37
C ARG A 81 -12.57 -5.32 1.45
N ALA A 82 -11.38 -4.72 1.46
CA ALA A 82 -11.03 -3.68 2.42
C ALA A 82 -11.91 -2.44 2.29
N THR A 83 -12.25 -2.03 1.06
CA THR A 83 -13.15 -0.89 0.81
C THR A 83 -14.55 -1.18 1.35
N LEU A 84 -15.09 -2.38 1.08
CA LEU A 84 -16.39 -2.78 1.62
C LEU A 84 -16.39 -2.83 3.15
N ASP A 85 -15.36 -3.43 3.78
CA ASP A 85 -15.22 -3.47 5.24
C ASP A 85 -15.18 -2.05 5.84
N THR A 86 -14.45 -1.12 5.20
CA THR A 86 -14.28 0.25 5.70
C THR A 86 -15.56 1.06 5.56
N LEU A 87 -16.35 0.84 4.52
CA LEU A 87 -17.59 1.56 4.25
C LEU A 87 -18.85 0.86 4.81
N ALA A 88 -18.72 -0.32 5.41
CA ALA A 88 -19.83 -1.15 5.88
C ALA A 88 -20.73 -0.50 6.95
N PHE A 89 -20.29 0.60 7.56
CA PHE A 89 -21.11 1.37 8.50
C PHE A 89 -22.18 2.25 7.82
N MET A 90 -22.04 2.49 6.51
CA MET A 90 -23.04 3.22 5.70
C MET A 90 -23.87 2.23 4.88
N PRO A 91 -25.15 2.55 4.58
CA PRO A 91 -25.93 1.74 3.66
C PRO A 91 -25.31 1.77 2.24
N LEU A 92 -25.24 0.61 1.60
CA LEU A 92 -24.70 0.46 0.24
C LEU A 92 -25.81 0.68 -0.80
N ALA A 93 -25.57 1.60 -1.74
CA ALA A 93 -26.48 1.86 -2.85
C ALA A 93 -26.21 0.93 -4.03
N SER A 94 -24.93 0.79 -4.41
CA SER A 94 -24.49 -0.10 -5.48
C SER A 94 -23.02 -0.47 -5.33
N ALA A 95 -22.64 -1.65 -5.82
CA ALA A 95 -21.26 -2.10 -5.87
C ALA A 95 -21.03 -2.91 -7.15
N ASP A 96 -20.23 -2.38 -8.06
CA ASP A 96 -19.80 -3.05 -9.29
C ASP A 96 -18.35 -3.55 -9.15
N PRO A 97 -18.15 -4.87 -8.99
CA PRO A 97 -16.82 -5.45 -8.80
C PRO A 97 -15.99 -5.54 -10.10
N PHE A 98 -16.60 -5.37 -11.27
CA PHE A 98 -15.89 -5.34 -12.55
C PHE A 98 -15.43 -3.92 -12.88
N GLY A 99 -16.28 -2.92 -12.69
CA GLY A 99 -15.93 -1.51 -12.81
C GLY A 99 -15.15 -0.95 -11.61
N GLY A 100 -15.01 -1.73 -10.53
CA GLY A 100 -14.31 -1.30 -9.33
C GLY A 100 -15.00 -0.14 -8.59
N THR A 101 -16.30 0.04 -8.78
CA THR A 101 -17.02 1.20 -8.23
C THR A 101 -17.94 0.78 -7.10
N ILE A 102 -17.84 1.47 -5.96
CA ILE A 102 -18.68 1.26 -4.78
C ILE A 102 -19.34 2.59 -4.42
N ILE A 103 -20.66 2.60 -4.33
CA ILE A 103 -21.47 3.77 -4.03
C ILE A 103 -22.32 3.48 -2.80
N THR A 104 -22.26 4.37 -1.83
CA THR A 104 -23.13 4.33 -0.64
C THR A 104 -24.33 5.24 -0.82
N ASP A 105 -25.37 4.99 -0.01
CA ASP A 105 -26.50 5.89 0.16
C ASP A 105 -26.15 7.03 1.13
N TRP A 106 -27.07 7.98 1.24
CA TRP A 106 -26.96 9.05 2.23
C TRP A 106 -27.10 8.48 3.65
N TYR A 107 -26.07 8.66 4.46
CA TYR A 107 -26.02 8.27 5.86
C TYR A 107 -25.97 9.51 6.76
N ALA A 108 -26.90 9.61 7.71
CA ALA A 108 -26.91 10.66 8.72
C ALA A 108 -26.43 10.06 10.06
N PRO A 109 -25.29 10.52 10.61
CA PRO A 109 -24.80 10.05 11.90
C PRO A 109 -25.80 10.37 13.01
N PRO A 110 -26.02 9.47 13.99
CA PRO A 110 -26.92 9.74 15.12
C PRO A 110 -26.54 10.99 15.93
N ALA A 111 -25.25 11.35 15.94
CA ALA A 111 -24.72 12.53 16.62
C ALA A 111 -25.08 13.86 15.92
N SER A 112 -25.38 13.83 14.61
CA SER A 112 -25.62 15.02 13.80
C SER A 112 -26.66 14.75 12.72
N GLN A 113 -27.94 14.80 13.08
CA GLN A 113 -29.05 14.58 12.15
C GLN A 113 -29.19 15.67 11.08
N ASN A 114 -28.60 16.85 11.31
CA ASN A 114 -28.60 17.96 10.36
C ASN A 114 -27.53 17.80 9.26
N GLU A 115 -26.74 16.73 9.30
CA GLU A 115 -25.73 16.46 8.28
C GLU A 115 -25.89 15.05 7.74
N ARG A 116 -25.67 14.88 6.45
CA ARG A 116 -25.64 13.58 5.79
C ARG A 116 -24.41 13.44 4.92
N PHE A 117 -23.91 12.22 4.86
CA PHE A 117 -22.70 11.88 4.14
C PHE A 117 -23.00 10.82 3.10
N ARG A 118 -22.28 10.89 1.99
CA ARG A 118 -22.26 9.86 0.96
C ARG A 118 -20.82 9.64 0.56
N ALA A 119 -20.41 8.39 0.38
CA ALA A 119 -19.11 8.03 -0.14
C ALA A 119 -19.22 7.31 -1.48
N GLN A 120 -18.28 7.62 -2.38
CA GLN A 120 -18.04 6.92 -3.63
C GLN A 120 -16.58 6.47 -3.65
N ALA A 121 -16.35 5.17 -3.79
CA ALA A 121 -15.01 4.61 -3.86
C ALA A 121 -14.76 3.97 -5.22
N TYR A 122 -13.57 4.19 -5.76
CA TYR A 122 -13.09 3.65 -7.01
C TYR A 122 -11.84 2.84 -6.75
N VAL A 123 -11.91 1.53 -6.99
CA VAL A 123 -10.79 0.61 -6.92
C VAL A 123 -10.25 0.43 -8.33
N MET A 124 -9.09 1.01 -8.59
CA MET A 124 -8.49 1.06 -9.92
C MET A 124 -7.30 0.10 -10.04
N GLY A 125 -6.65 -0.20 -8.92
CA GLY A 125 -5.43 -1.00 -8.87
C GLY A 125 -5.69 -2.50 -8.93
N ARG A 126 -4.87 -3.20 -9.72
CA ARG A 126 -4.76 -4.68 -9.67
C ARG A 126 -3.75 -5.15 -8.64
N GLN A 127 -2.84 -4.26 -8.24
CA GLN A 127 -1.83 -4.47 -7.21
C GLN A 127 -2.11 -3.60 -5.99
N LEU A 128 -1.54 -3.99 -4.85
CA LEU A 128 -1.69 -3.25 -3.60
C LEU A 128 -0.72 -2.05 -3.57
N ARG A 129 -1.16 -0.92 -4.12
CA ARG A 129 -0.38 0.33 -4.24
C ARG A 129 -1.15 1.50 -3.60
N SER A 130 -0.44 2.59 -3.31
CA SER A 130 -1.01 3.81 -2.70
C SER A 130 -2.04 4.51 -3.60
N ASP A 131 -1.93 4.35 -4.92
CA ASP A 131 -2.85 4.89 -5.92
C ASP A 131 -3.95 3.90 -6.35
N GLY A 132 -4.01 2.72 -5.71
CA GLY A 132 -4.91 1.64 -6.11
C GLY A 132 -6.38 1.85 -5.77
N VAL A 133 -6.69 2.80 -4.89
CA VAL A 133 -8.04 3.18 -4.48
C VAL A 133 -8.17 4.68 -4.37
N ARG A 134 -9.33 5.21 -4.75
CA ARG A 134 -9.71 6.61 -4.53
C ARG A 134 -11.06 6.67 -3.86
N VAL A 135 -11.18 7.50 -2.82
CA VAL A 135 -12.44 7.66 -2.07
C VAL A 135 -12.86 9.12 -2.11
N GLN A 136 -14.10 9.37 -2.52
CA GLN A 136 -14.70 10.69 -2.53
C GLN A 136 -15.87 10.72 -1.56
N VAL A 137 -15.80 11.61 -0.58
CA VAL A 137 -16.87 11.83 0.39
C VAL A 137 -17.58 13.14 0.07
N PHE A 138 -18.90 13.07 0.06
CA PHE A 138 -19.83 14.19 -0.13
C PHE A 138 -20.54 14.43 1.19
N ARG A 139 -20.63 15.70 1.59
CA ARG A 139 -21.38 16.13 2.77
C ARG A 139 -22.49 17.07 2.33
N GLN A 140 -23.67 16.89 2.89
CA GLN A 140 -24.76 17.85 2.80
C GLN A 140 -25.22 18.22 4.20
N VAL A 141 -25.53 19.50 4.37
CA VAL A 141 -26.05 20.07 5.61
C VAL A 141 -27.47 20.52 5.36
N GLN A 142 -28.33 20.34 6.37
CA GLN A 142 -29.70 20.79 6.33
C GLN A 142 -29.77 22.28 6.70
N GLU A 143 -30.04 23.13 5.71
CA GLU A 143 -30.23 24.56 5.90
C GLU A 143 -31.67 24.93 5.56
N ARG A 144 -32.42 25.47 6.53
CA ARG A 144 -33.80 25.94 6.33
C ARG A 144 -34.74 24.88 5.71
N GLY A 145 -34.52 23.61 6.06
CA GLY A 145 -35.31 22.48 5.55
C GLY A 145 -34.92 21.99 4.16
N GLN A 146 -33.86 22.54 3.55
CA GLN A 146 -33.28 22.07 2.29
C GLN A 146 -31.89 21.46 2.54
N TRP A 147 -31.49 20.50 1.70
CA TRP A 147 -30.15 19.92 1.76
C TRP A 147 -29.22 20.69 0.84
N VAL A 148 -28.15 21.26 1.42
CA VAL A 148 -27.16 22.06 0.70
C VAL A 148 -25.81 21.35 0.75
N ASP A 149 -25.11 21.31 -0.38
CA ASP A 149 -23.76 20.74 -0.46
C ASP A 149 -22.78 21.55 0.37
N ALA A 150 -21.99 20.85 1.18
CA ALA A 150 -20.99 21.45 2.05
C ALA A 150 -19.60 20.85 1.77
N PRO A 151 -18.53 21.66 1.83
CA PRO A 151 -17.21 21.21 1.44
C PRO A 151 -16.63 20.21 2.43
N VAL A 152 -16.19 19.06 1.94
CA VAL A 152 -15.42 18.07 2.71
C VAL A 152 -13.92 18.37 2.54
N SER A 153 -13.15 18.27 3.61
CA SER A 153 -11.71 18.50 3.53
C SER A 153 -11.04 17.38 2.72
N ALA A 154 -10.04 17.73 1.90
CA ALA A 154 -9.27 16.74 1.15
C ALA A 154 -8.57 15.72 2.07
N ALA A 155 -8.17 16.16 3.28
CA ALA A 155 -7.60 15.29 4.31
C ALA A 155 -8.55 14.14 4.69
N THR A 156 -9.86 14.41 4.79
CA THR A 156 -10.84 13.36 5.10
C THR A 156 -10.86 12.26 4.03
N ASN A 157 -10.79 12.64 2.75
CA ASN A 157 -10.76 11.67 1.65
C ASN A 157 -9.50 10.79 1.72
N SER A 158 -8.33 11.41 1.96
CA SER A 158 -7.07 10.68 2.12
C SER A 158 -7.07 9.77 3.34
N GLU A 159 -7.68 10.17 4.46
CA GLU A 159 -7.83 9.32 5.64
C GLU A 159 -8.66 8.05 5.35
N PHE A 160 -9.71 8.15 4.54
CA PHE A 160 -10.47 6.98 4.11
C PHE A 160 -9.64 6.08 3.19
N GLU A 161 -8.89 6.65 2.24
CA GLU A 161 -7.99 5.91 1.36
C GLU A 161 -6.93 5.15 2.17
N ASP A 162 -6.30 5.81 3.13
CA ASP A 162 -5.29 5.21 4.02
C ASP A 162 -5.86 4.07 4.86
N LYS A 163 -7.08 4.24 5.41
CA LYS A 163 -7.77 3.17 6.15
C LYS A 163 -8.03 1.95 5.28
N VAL A 164 -8.49 2.16 4.05
CA VAL A 164 -8.69 1.06 3.08
C VAL A 164 -7.36 0.36 2.79
N LEU A 165 -6.30 1.11 2.51
CA LEU A 165 -4.98 0.53 2.22
C LEU A 165 -4.41 -0.24 3.42
N ALA A 166 -4.55 0.30 4.63
CA ALA A 166 -4.14 -0.36 5.86
C ALA A 166 -4.89 -1.69 6.05
N ARG A 167 -6.22 -1.66 5.92
CA ARG A 167 -7.07 -2.86 6.01
C ARG A 167 -6.74 -3.88 4.92
N ALA A 168 -6.48 -3.45 3.69
CA ALA A 168 -6.10 -4.36 2.61
C ALA A 168 -4.75 -5.05 2.85
N ARG A 169 -3.77 -4.35 3.42
CA ARG A 169 -2.48 -4.95 3.84
C ARG A 169 -2.67 -5.98 4.95
N GLU A 170 -3.52 -5.67 5.92
CA GLU A 170 -3.88 -6.60 7.00
C GLU A 170 -4.55 -7.86 6.44
N LEU A 171 -5.52 -7.71 5.54
CA LEU A 171 -6.18 -8.83 4.89
C LEU A 171 -5.21 -9.71 4.10
N ARG A 172 -4.19 -9.11 3.47
CA ARG A 172 -3.13 -9.84 2.75
C ARG A 172 -2.20 -10.59 3.71
N SER A 173 -1.83 -9.99 4.84
CA SER A 173 -0.98 -10.67 5.82
C SER A 173 -1.71 -11.86 6.47
N GLN A 174 -2.99 -11.70 6.79
CA GLN A 174 -3.83 -12.77 7.33
C GLN A 174 -3.98 -13.95 6.37
N SER A 175 -4.11 -13.70 5.06
CA SER A 175 -4.18 -14.77 4.07
C SER A 175 -2.84 -15.47 3.84
N ALA A 176 -1.72 -14.75 3.98
CA ALA A 176 -0.38 -15.33 3.79
C ALA A 176 0.09 -16.16 5.00
N ALA A 177 -0.49 -15.90 6.19
CA ALA A 177 -0.18 -16.62 7.41
C ALA A 177 -0.97 -17.94 7.58
N ARG A 178 -1.98 -18.18 6.74
CA ARG A 178 -2.71 -19.45 6.67
C ARG A 178 -2.02 -20.43 5.72
#